data_AF-A0A2D5EYG7-F1
#
_entry.id   AF-A0A2D5EYG7-F1
#
_cell.length_a   1.000
_cell.length_b   1.000
_cell.length_c   1.000
_cell.angle_alpha   90.00
_cell.angle_beta   90.00
_cell.angle_gamma   90.00
#
_symmetry.space_group_name_H-M   'P 1'
#
loop_
_entity.id
_entity.type
_entity.pdbx_description
1 polymer ?
#
loop_
_entity_poly.entity_id
_entity_poly.type
_entity_poly.pdbx_seq_one_letter_code
_entity_poly.pdbx_strand_id
1 'polypeptide(L)'
;GLALTPDHLLALALRWGGQTTLGELKAKPEGVLLEPNAPGTFLGQRVFTEDGRVHLDAPRILADLPRLEAHARRLEGEAGDGKLALIGRRQRKSHNSWMHNLPRLRPEPAPAAIVHPEDAAARGIEEGALVELSSEAGAIRLPARLSDEVARGVVAVPHGWGHEGSGLAFAATLGGGNVNRVIPGGVMEPVSGQAIMLAHRVELAPVG
;
A
#
# COMPACT_ATOMS: atom_id res chain seq x y z
N GLY A 1 -35.75 34.23 -8.41
CA GLY A 1 -35.98 32.98 -7.67
C GLY A 1 -34.81 32.76 -6.73
N LEU A 2 -35.04 32.25 -5.52
CA LEU A 2 -33.97 31.91 -4.59
C LEU A 2 -33.07 30.83 -5.22
N ALA A 3 -31.78 31.15 -5.41
CA ALA A 3 -30.81 30.21 -5.93
C ALA A 3 -30.36 29.28 -4.80
N LEU A 4 -30.50 27.97 -5.02
CA LEU A 4 -29.90 26.95 -4.15
C LEU A 4 -28.38 27.02 -4.26
N THR A 5 -27.70 27.00 -3.12
CA THR A 5 -26.24 26.98 -3.02
C THR A 5 -25.81 25.63 -2.41
N PRO A 6 -24.53 25.23 -2.56
CA PRO A 6 -23.99 24.06 -1.87
C PRO A 6 -24.19 24.12 -0.35
N ASP A 7 -24.08 25.31 0.25
CA ASP A 7 -24.33 25.54 1.68
C ASP A 7 -25.75 25.18 2.09
N HIS A 8 -26.76 25.44 1.24
CA HIS A 8 -28.13 25.06 1.54
C HIS A 8 -28.30 23.53 1.58
N LEU A 9 -27.69 22.81 0.63
CA LEU A 9 -27.72 21.34 0.60
C LEU A 9 -26.97 20.73 1.80
N LEU A 10 -25.80 21.28 2.11
CA LEU A 10 -24.98 20.84 3.23
C LEU A 10 -25.67 21.11 4.57
N ALA A 11 -26.26 22.29 4.76
CA ALA A 11 -27.00 22.61 5.97
C ALA A 11 -28.19 21.65 6.20
N LEU A 12 -28.89 21.28 5.13
CA LEU A 12 -29.98 20.30 5.19
C LEU A 12 -29.45 18.90 5.58
N ALA A 13 -28.37 18.45 4.94
CA ALA A 13 -27.76 17.14 5.22
C ALA A 13 -27.24 17.04 6.67
N LEU A 14 -26.58 18.09 7.17
CA LEU A 14 -26.10 18.15 8.55
C LEU A 14 -27.25 18.13 9.55
N ARG A 15 -28.34 18.85 9.26
CA ARG A 15 -29.56 18.83 10.08
C ARG A 15 -30.22 17.45 10.09
N TRP A 16 -30.20 16.73 8.96
CA TRP A 16 -30.71 15.36 8.91
C TRP A 16 -29.82 14.38 9.69
N GLY A 17 -28.50 14.55 9.62
CA GLY A 17 -27.55 13.76 10.42
C GLY A 17 -27.65 14.03 11.93
N GLY A 18 -28.11 15.21 12.33
CA GLY A 18 -28.46 15.55 13.72
C GLY A 18 -27.27 15.64 14.69
N GLN A 19 -26.04 15.65 14.19
CA GLN A 19 -24.81 15.66 15.00
C GLN A 19 -24.13 17.04 15.08
N THR A 20 -24.36 17.91 14.09
CA THR A 20 -23.82 19.30 14.06
C THR A 20 -24.60 20.16 13.06
N THR A 21 -24.29 21.45 12.97
CA THR A 21 -24.87 22.39 12.00
C THR A 21 -23.80 23.07 11.14
N LEU A 22 -24.20 23.59 9.97
CA LEU A 22 -23.30 24.38 9.13
C LEU A 22 -22.78 25.64 9.86
N GLY A 23 -23.59 26.25 10.72
CA GLY A 23 -23.19 27.40 11.53
C GLY A 23 -22.08 27.05 12.52
N GLU A 24 -22.20 25.91 13.19
CA GLU A 24 -21.16 25.41 14.12
C GLU A 24 -19.85 25.11 13.40
N LEU A 25 -19.90 24.44 12.25
CA LEU A 25 -18.71 24.16 11.44
C LEU A 25 -18.04 25.44 10.94
N LYS A 26 -18.81 26.47 10.58
CA LYS A 26 -18.26 27.79 10.20
C LYS A 26 -17.61 28.51 11.38
N ALA A 27 -18.17 28.36 12.59
CA ALA A 27 -17.63 28.96 13.81
C ALA A 27 -16.39 28.22 14.34
N LYS A 28 -16.23 26.92 14.00
CA LYS A 28 -15.14 26.04 14.43
C LYS A 28 -14.43 25.44 13.21
N PRO A 29 -13.55 26.19 12.52
CA PRO A 29 -12.88 25.73 11.31
C PRO A 29 -11.96 24.52 11.54
N GLU A 30 -11.53 24.28 12.77
CA GLU A 30 -10.82 23.06 13.22
C GLU A 30 -11.72 21.82 13.28
N GLY A 31 -13.03 21.99 13.14
CA GLY A 31 -14.04 20.93 13.20
C GLY A 31 -14.78 20.87 14.53
N VAL A 32 -15.88 20.11 14.53
CA VAL A 32 -16.66 19.80 15.74
C VAL A 32 -16.35 18.36 16.14
N LEU A 33 -15.87 18.15 17.36
CA LEU A 33 -15.70 16.82 17.91
C LEU A 33 -17.09 16.23 18.23
N LEU A 34 -17.42 15.10 17.62
CA LEU A 34 -18.62 14.34 17.94
C LEU A 34 -18.38 13.47 19.17
N GLU A 35 -19.47 13.10 19.85
CA GLU A 35 -19.41 12.18 20.99
C GLU A 35 -18.73 10.86 20.60
N PRO A 36 -17.88 10.28 21.47
CA PRO A 36 -17.27 8.97 21.21
C PRO A 36 -18.33 7.90 20.95
N ASN A 37 -18.06 6.99 20.02
CA ASN A 37 -18.93 5.85 19.80
C ASN A 37 -18.98 4.98 21.07
N ALA A 38 -20.17 4.77 21.63
CA ALA A 38 -20.35 3.86 22.75
C ALA A 38 -20.20 2.39 22.30
N PRO A 39 -19.57 1.51 23.10
CA PRO A 39 -19.55 0.07 22.84
C PRO A 39 -20.96 -0.50 22.66
N GLY A 40 -21.11 -1.55 21.86
CA GLY A 40 -22.41 -2.21 21.64
C GLY A 40 -23.40 -1.46 20.73
N THR A 41 -23.01 -0.31 20.15
CA THR A 41 -23.88 0.49 19.26
C THR A 41 -23.86 0.06 17.79
N PHE A 42 -23.08 -0.96 17.44
CA PHE A 42 -22.89 -1.38 16.05
C PHE A 42 -23.68 -2.64 15.69
N LEU A 43 -23.38 -3.77 16.34
CA LEU A 43 -24.02 -5.07 16.05
C LEU A 43 -25.53 -5.01 16.34
N GLY A 44 -26.37 -5.38 15.37
CA GLY A 44 -27.83 -5.34 15.49
C GLY A 44 -28.49 -3.99 15.24
N GLN A 45 -27.73 -2.89 15.11
CA GLN A 45 -28.27 -1.54 14.86
C GLN A 45 -27.76 -0.91 13.56
N ARG A 46 -26.49 -1.13 13.22
CA ARG A 46 -25.79 -0.50 12.10
C ARG A 46 -25.21 -1.53 11.13
N VAL A 47 -25.72 -2.76 11.18
CA VAL A 47 -25.38 -3.81 10.22
C VAL A 47 -26.32 -3.67 9.03
N PHE A 48 -25.74 -3.50 7.84
CA PHE A 48 -26.49 -3.22 6.61
C PHE A 48 -27.06 -4.48 5.93
N THR A 49 -27.09 -5.63 6.61
CA THR A 49 -27.73 -6.85 6.12
C THR A 49 -29.22 -6.83 6.43
N GLU A 50 -30.03 -7.53 5.63
CA GLU A 50 -31.49 -7.57 5.79
C GLU A 50 -31.95 -8.11 7.15
N ASP A 51 -31.16 -9.00 7.77
CA ASP A 51 -31.44 -9.61 9.08
C ASP A 51 -30.78 -8.89 10.26
N GLY A 52 -30.03 -7.81 10.00
CA GLY A 52 -29.29 -7.05 11.01
C GLY A 52 -28.12 -7.79 11.66
N ARG A 53 -27.69 -8.93 11.11
CA ARG A 53 -26.58 -9.77 11.63
C ARG A 53 -25.35 -9.73 10.75
N VAL A 54 -24.17 -9.84 11.35
CA VAL A 54 -22.94 -9.97 10.57
C VAL A 54 -22.89 -11.36 9.95
N HIS A 55 -22.93 -11.44 8.63
CA HIS A 55 -22.75 -12.68 7.87
C HIS A 55 -21.27 -13.04 7.86
N LEU A 56 -20.92 -14.15 8.52
CA LEU A 56 -19.54 -14.70 8.53
C LEU A 56 -19.28 -15.64 7.35
N ASP A 57 -20.32 -15.93 6.60
CA ASP A 57 -20.44 -16.95 5.56
C ASP A 57 -20.77 -16.32 4.20
N ALA A 58 -20.21 -15.13 3.93
CA ALA A 58 -20.45 -14.38 2.70
C ALA A 58 -20.33 -15.31 1.46
N PRO A 59 -21.45 -15.60 0.75
CA PRO A 59 -21.48 -16.69 -0.24
C PRO A 59 -20.45 -16.55 -1.35
N ARG A 60 -20.16 -15.29 -1.75
CA ARG A 60 -19.19 -14.97 -2.80
C ARG A 60 -17.74 -15.25 -2.39
N ILE A 61 -17.41 -15.15 -1.09
CA ILE A 61 -16.10 -15.52 -0.55
C ILE A 61 -16.01 -17.04 -0.40
N LEU A 62 -17.05 -17.68 0.14
CA LEU A 62 -17.10 -19.13 0.32
C LEU A 62 -16.96 -19.88 -1.00
N ALA A 63 -17.64 -19.42 -2.05
CA ALA A 63 -17.54 -19.99 -3.39
C ALA A 63 -16.13 -19.87 -4.00
N ASP A 64 -15.30 -18.95 -3.49
CA ASP A 64 -13.95 -18.68 -4.00
C ASP A 64 -12.84 -19.41 -3.21
N LEU A 65 -13.18 -20.06 -2.09
CA LEU A 65 -12.23 -20.83 -1.27
C LEU A 65 -11.40 -21.85 -2.09
N PRO A 66 -11.96 -22.62 -3.04
CA PRO A 66 -11.15 -23.56 -3.82
C PRO A 66 -10.03 -22.88 -4.62
N ARG A 67 -10.28 -21.66 -5.15
CA ARG A 67 -9.25 -20.87 -5.85
C ARG A 67 -8.19 -20.38 -4.87
N LEU A 68 -8.59 -19.90 -3.70
CA LEU A 68 -7.66 -19.43 -2.65
C LEU A 68 -6.77 -20.58 -2.13
N GLU A 69 -7.34 -21.77 -1.92
CA GLU A 69 -6.57 -22.97 -1.55
C GLU A 69 -5.58 -23.37 -2.64
N ALA A 70 -5.98 -23.36 -3.91
CA ALA A 70 -5.08 -23.62 -5.02
C ALA A 70 -3.96 -22.57 -5.10
N HIS A 71 -4.29 -21.29 -4.85
CA HIS A 71 -3.33 -20.21 -4.79
C HIS A 71 -2.33 -20.38 -3.64
N ALA A 72 -2.79 -20.76 -2.45
CA ALA A 72 -1.93 -21.03 -1.30
C ALA A 72 -0.95 -22.19 -1.58
N ARG A 73 -1.44 -23.32 -2.10
CA ARG A 73 -0.59 -24.46 -2.51
C ARG A 73 0.46 -24.07 -3.55
N ARG A 74 0.10 -23.21 -4.49
CA ARG A 74 1.05 -22.69 -5.49
C ARG A 74 2.17 -21.87 -4.81
N LEU A 75 1.83 -20.97 -3.91
CA LEU A 75 2.81 -20.16 -3.18
C LEU A 75 3.77 -21.03 -2.35
N GLU A 76 3.24 -22.06 -1.69
CA GLU A 76 4.04 -23.04 -0.95
C GLU A 76 4.98 -23.83 -1.88
N GLY A 77 4.48 -24.29 -3.03
CA GLY A 77 5.26 -25.04 -4.01
C GLY A 77 6.34 -24.22 -4.72
N GLU A 78 6.16 -22.91 -4.84
CA GLU A 78 7.17 -22.01 -5.39
C GLU A 78 8.25 -21.62 -4.35
N ALA A 79 8.12 -22.04 -3.08
CA ALA A 79 9.17 -21.82 -2.09
C ALA A 79 10.42 -22.63 -2.48
N GLY A 80 11.48 -21.94 -2.92
CA GLY A 80 12.77 -22.57 -3.26
C GLY A 80 13.21 -22.46 -4.72
N ASP A 81 12.44 -21.80 -5.60
CA ASP A 81 12.84 -21.53 -6.99
C ASP A 81 13.96 -20.46 -7.14
N GLY A 82 14.51 -19.97 -6.03
CA GLY A 82 15.52 -18.92 -6.00
C GLY A 82 14.98 -17.49 -6.18
N LYS A 83 13.68 -17.30 -6.40
CA LYS A 83 13.02 -15.99 -6.47
C LYS A 83 12.59 -15.50 -5.09
N LEU A 84 12.33 -14.20 -5.00
CA LEU A 84 11.80 -13.55 -3.82
C LEU A 84 10.36 -13.07 -4.08
N ALA A 85 9.55 -12.98 -3.04
CA ALA A 85 8.26 -12.31 -3.11
C ALA A 85 8.43 -10.80 -2.86
N LEU A 86 7.93 -9.98 -3.76
CA LEU A 86 7.98 -8.52 -3.63
C LEU A 86 6.89 -8.01 -2.68
N ILE A 87 7.30 -7.26 -1.65
CA ILE A 87 6.38 -6.49 -0.81
C ILE A 87 6.70 -4.98 -0.88
N GLY A 88 5.66 -4.18 -0.67
CA GLY A 88 5.77 -2.73 -0.60
C GLY A 88 6.10 -2.27 0.82
N ARG A 89 6.86 -1.19 0.95
CA ARG A 89 7.11 -0.51 2.22
C ARG A 89 6.78 0.98 2.13
N ARG A 90 6.23 1.55 3.20
CA ARG A 90 6.09 3.00 3.37
C ARG A 90 7.26 3.54 4.20
N GLN A 91 7.71 4.75 3.88
CA GLN A 91 8.74 5.44 4.66
C GLN A 91 8.10 6.63 5.40
N ARG A 92 8.53 6.85 6.65
CA ARG A 92 7.92 7.82 7.56
C ARG A 92 7.88 9.26 7.02
N LYS A 93 8.90 9.69 6.27
CA LYS A 93 8.96 11.02 5.65
C LYS A 93 8.49 11.03 4.18
N SER A 94 7.74 10.01 3.78
CA SER A 94 7.19 9.85 2.43
C SER A 94 5.67 9.78 2.49
N HIS A 95 5.02 10.36 1.48
CA HIS A 95 3.60 10.14 1.19
C HIS A 95 3.48 9.90 -0.31
N ASN A 96 3.44 8.61 -0.69
CA ASN A 96 3.60 8.19 -2.07
C ASN A 96 4.84 8.87 -2.69
N SER A 97 4.73 9.44 -3.89
CA SER A 97 5.83 10.14 -4.57
C SER A 97 5.85 11.66 -4.31
N TRP A 98 4.83 12.22 -3.67
CA TRP A 98 4.55 13.66 -3.71
C TRP A 98 5.47 14.49 -2.80
N MET A 99 5.91 13.93 -1.67
CA MET A 99 6.72 14.68 -0.70
C MET A 99 8.23 14.65 -1.02
N HIS A 100 8.66 13.87 -2.00
CA HIS A 100 10.09 13.58 -2.21
C HIS A 100 10.88 14.78 -2.73
N ASN A 101 10.22 15.82 -3.28
CA ASN A 101 10.89 17.03 -3.76
C ASN A 101 11.05 18.10 -2.66
N LEU A 102 10.68 17.82 -1.41
CA LEU A 102 10.80 18.73 -0.28
C LEU A 102 12.05 18.38 0.56
N PRO A 103 13.12 19.19 0.54
CA PRO A 103 14.38 18.84 1.23
C PRO A 103 14.26 18.53 2.72
N ARG A 104 13.34 19.23 3.41
CA ARG A 104 13.08 19.01 4.85
C ARG A 104 12.49 17.63 5.16
N LEU A 105 11.96 16.96 4.15
CA LEU A 105 11.34 15.63 4.25
C LEU A 105 12.20 14.55 3.58
N ARG A 106 13.50 14.81 3.38
CA ARG A 106 14.45 13.78 2.95
C ARG A 106 14.29 12.53 3.84
N PRO A 107 13.94 11.36 3.29
CA PRO A 107 13.76 10.16 4.07
C PRO A 107 15.11 9.61 4.50
N GLU A 108 15.11 9.11 5.73
CA GLU A 108 16.23 8.39 6.34
C GLU A 108 15.65 7.08 6.92
N PRO A 109 16.22 5.92 6.57
CA PRO A 109 17.30 5.72 5.59
C PRO A 109 16.84 6.02 4.14
N ALA A 110 17.82 6.18 3.24
CA ALA A 110 17.59 6.31 1.79
C ALA A 110 16.81 5.09 1.24
N PRO A 111 16.09 5.22 0.11
CA PRO A 111 15.37 4.10 -0.49
C PRO A 111 16.32 2.99 -0.95
N ALA A 112 16.05 1.75 -0.51
CA ALA A 112 16.84 0.56 -0.78
C ALA A 112 15.93 -0.67 -0.86
N ALA A 113 16.38 -1.72 -1.56
CA ALA A 113 15.78 -3.05 -1.51
C ALA A 113 16.15 -3.71 -0.18
N ILE A 114 15.18 -3.96 0.69
CA ILE A 114 15.41 -4.57 2.00
C ILE A 114 15.28 -6.09 1.85
N VAL A 115 16.33 -6.81 2.20
CA VAL A 115 16.43 -8.27 2.02
C VAL A 115 16.99 -8.92 3.28
N HIS A 116 16.55 -10.15 3.56
CA HIS A 116 17.04 -10.91 4.71
C HIS A 116 18.54 -11.25 4.52
N PRO A 117 19.39 -11.20 5.57
CA PRO A 117 20.82 -11.48 5.44
C PRO A 117 21.14 -12.84 4.82
N GLU A 118 20.40 -13.90 5.15
CA GLU A 118 20.58 -15.23 4.54
C GLU A 118 20.26 -15.25 3.03
N ASP A 119 19.23 -14.53 2.59
CA ASP A 119 18.89 -14.43 1.17
C ASP A 119 19.93 -13.63 0.38
N ALA A 120 20.49 -12.60 1.01
CA ALA A 120 21.55 -11.80 0.45
C ALA A 120 22.85 -12.62 0.33
N ALA A 121 23.22 -13.35 1.38
CA ALA A 121 24.38 -14.24 1.39
C ALA A 121 24.29 -15.31 0.29
N ALA A 122 23.11 -15.93 0.11
CA ALA A 122 22.87 -16.90 -0.97
C ALA A 122 23.00 -16.30 -2.38
N ARG A 123 22.95 -14.97 -2.51
CA ARG A 123 23.02 -14.23 -3.78
C ARG A 123 24.31 -13.40 -3.93
N GLY A 124 25.24 -13.47 -2.98
CA GLY A 124 26.46 -12.66 -2.99
C GLY A 124 26.20 -11.16 -2.88
N ILE A 125 25.12 -10.76 -2.17
CA ILE A 125 24.74 -9.36 -1.99
C ILE A 125 25.23 -8.87 -0.63
N GLU A 126 25.98 -7.77 -0.62
CA GLU A 126 26.46 -7.09 0.58
C GLU A 126 25.58 -5.88 0.95
N GLU A 127 25.70 -5.38 2.18
CA GLU A 127 25.04 -4.15 2.62
C GLU A 127 25.45 -2.97 1.74
N GLY A 128 24.48 -2.21 1.24
CA GLY A 128 24.71 -1.07 0.36
C GLY A 128 25.07 -1.41 -1.09
N ALA A 129 25.25 -2.69 -1.44
CA ALA A 129 25.56 -3.09 -2.81
C ALA A 129 24.44 -2.67 -3.77
N LEU A 130 24.82 -2.22 -4.97
CA LEU A 130 23.83 -1.94 -6.02
C LEU A 130 23.28 -3.28 -6.52
N VAL A 131 21.95 -3.43 -6.48
CA VAL A 131 21.26 -4.64 -6.92
C VAL A 131 20.26 -4.33 -8.03
N GLU A 132 20.08 -5.29 -8.92
CA GLU A 132 19.01 -5.29 -9.92
C GLU A 132 17.88 -6.17 -9.42
N LEU A 133 16.69 -5.58 -9.32
CA LEU A 133 15.45 -6.27 -9.04
C LEU A 133 14.66 -6.37 -10.33
N SER A 134 14.28 -7.58 -10.74
CA SER A 134 13.64 -7.81 -12.04
C SER A 134 12.46 -8.78 -11.98
N SER A 135 11.59 -8.65 -12.96
CA SER A 135 10.50 -9.57 -13.28
C SER A 135 10.24 -9.57 -14.78
N GLU A 136 9.22 -10.29 -15.23
CA GLU A 136 8.74 -10.23 -16.62
C GLU A 136 8.29 -8.82 -17.05
N ALA A 137 7.94 -7.96 -16.09
CA ALA A 137 7.47 -6.60 -16.35
C ALA A 137 8.61 -5.61 -16.68
N GLY A 138 9.82 -5.92 -16.21
CA GLY A 138 10.98 -5.03 -16.30
C GLY A 138 11.91 -5.15 -15.10
N ALA A 139 12.80 -4.17 -14.97
CA ALA A 139 13.82 -4.15 -13.94
C ALA A 139 14.03 -2.74 -13.36
N ILE A 140 14.52 -2.69 -12.12
CA ILE A 140 15.01 -1.49 -11.45
C ILE A 140 16.33 -1.77 -10.75
N ARG A 141 17.15 -0.73 -10.58
CA ARG A 141 18.39 -0.79 -9.80
C ARG A 141 18.31 0.12 -8.59
N LEU A 142 18.74 -0.38 -7.44
CA LEU A 142 18.73 0.35 -6.17
C LEU A 142 19.71 -0.31 -5.18
N PRO A 143 20.19 0.40 -4.16
CA PRO A 143 21.03 -0.22 -3.12
C PRO A 143 20.27 -1.31 -2.36
N ALA A 144 20.99 -2.34 -1.90
CA ALA A 144 20.48 -3.32 -0.96
C ALA A 144 20.66 -2.85 0.48
N ARG A 145 19.71 -3.18 1.35
CA ARG A 145 19.79 -3.04 2.80
C ARG A 145 19.50 -4.38 3.44
N LEU A 146 20.39 -4.89 4.27
CA LEU A 146 20.22 -6.16 4.96
C LEU A 146 19.45 -5.92 6.26
N SER A 147 18.45 -6.74 6.52
CA SER A 147 17.68 -6.66 7.75
C SER A 147 16.94 -7.98 8.00
N ASP A 148 17.02 -8.50 9.22
CA ASP A 148 16.26 -9.65 9.69
C ASP A 148 14.78 -9.31 10.01
N GLU A 149 14.39 -8.04 9.92
CA GLU A 149 13.00 -7.58 10.02
C GLU A 149 12.15 -8.01 8.82
N VAL A 150 12.76 -8.36 7.68
CA VAL A 150 12.06 -8.93 6.52
C VAL A 150 12.23 -10.44 6.51
N ALA A 151 11.15 -11.17 6.26
CA ALA A 151 11.18 -12.62 6.21
C ALA A 151 12.10 -13.14 5.10
N ARG A 152 12.66 -14.34 5.29
CA ARG A 152 13.34 -15.08 4.22
C ARG A 152 12.41 -15.32 3.04
N GLY A 153 12.95 -15.30 1.82
CA GLY A 153 12.20 -15.43 0.58
C GLY A 153 11.44 -14.15 0.18
N VAL A 154 11.68 -13.02 0.84
CA VAL A 154 10.97 -11.75 0.61
C VAL A 154 11.96 -10.61 0.36
N VAL A 155 11.57 -9.68 -0.51
CA VAL A 155 12.24 -8.39 -0.68
C VAL A 155 11.23 -7.25 -0.51
N ALA A 156 11.57 -6.29 0.34
CA ALA A 156 10.72 -5.13 0.60
C ALA A 156 11.30 -3.89 -0.08
N VAL A 157 10.52 -3.27 -0.97
CA VAL A 157 10.93 -2.05 -1.69
C VAL A 157 10.04 -0.88 -1.29
N PRO A 158 10.62 0.25 -0.85
CA PRO A 158 9.87 1.47 -0.63
C PRO A 158 9.14 1.94 -1.90
N HIS A 159 7.87 2.28 -1.78
CA HIS A 159 7.09 2.77 -2.92
C HIS A 159 7.32 4.27 -3.18
N GLY A 160 7.14 4.71 -4.44
CA GLY A 160 7.09 6.12 -4.82
C GLY A 160 8.44 6.75 -5.21
N TRP A 161 9.45 5.92 -5.45
CA TRP A 161 10.81 6.31 -5.84
C TRP A 161 11.07 6.16 -7.34
N GLY A 162 12.28 6.48 -7.79
CA GLY A 162 12.67 6.47 -9.20
C GLY A 162 12.22 7.73 -9.93
N HIS A 163 12.69 8.89 -9.45
CA HIS A 163 12.34 10.22 -9.95
C HIS A 163 13.19 10.70 -11.13
N GLU A 164 14.03 9.84 -11.69
CA GLU A 164 14.83 10.14 -12.86
C GLU A 164 13.93 10.56 -14.03
N GLY A 165 14.20 11.73 -14.62
CA GLY A 165 13.41 12.30 -15.71
C GLY A 165 12.08 12.97 -15.32
N SER A 166 11.72 13.03 -14.02
CA SER A 166 10.42 13.58 -13.56
C SER A 166 10.32 15.12 -13.49
N GLY A 167 11.42 15.85 -13.73
CA GLY A 167 11.50 17.31 -13.51
C GLY A 167 11.57 17.74 -12.03
N LEU A 168 11.41 16.81 -11.09
CA LEU A 168 11.55 17.05 -9.65
C LEU A 168 13.03 16.99 -9.25
N ALA A 169 13.73 18.12 -9.45
CA ALA A 169 15.19 18.20 -9.33
C ALA A 169 15.75 17.63 -8.01
N PHE A 170 15.16 17.96 -6.86
CA PHE A 170 15.64 17.43 -5.59
C PHE A 170 15.31 15.95 -5.44
N ALA A 171 14.10 15.54 -5.80
CA ALA A 171 13.67 14.15 -5.69
C ALA A 171 14.53 13.20 -6.56
N ALA A 172 14.97 13.65 -7.74
CA ALA A 172 15.86 12.90 -8.64
C ALA A 172 17.24 12.62 -8.01
N THR A 173 17.69 13.44 -7.05
CA THR A 173 18.98 13.21 -6.35
C THR A 173 18.90 12.12 -5.27
N LEU A 174 17.70 11.69 -4.89
CA LEU A 174 17.49 10.73 -3.79
C LEU A 174 17.62 9.26 -4.21
N GLY A 175 17.74 9.00 -5.51
CA GLY A 175 17.86 7.65 -6.06
C GLY A 175 16.63 6.76 -5.83
N GLY A 176 16.88 5.47 -5.60
CA GLY A 176 15.87 4.42 -5.53
C GLY A 176 15.34 4.01 -6.91
N GLY A 177 14.36 3.11 -6.92
CA GLY A 177 13.76 2.60 -8.14
C GLY A 177 12.23 2.68 -8.10
N ASN A 178 11.62 2.91 -9.27
CA ASN A 178 10.17 2.85 -9.38
C ASN A 178 9.72 1.40 -9.40
N VAL A 179 9.34 0.88 -8.22
CA VAL A 179 8.88 -0.51 -8.03
C VAL A 179 7.73 -0.90 -8.96
N ASN A 180 6.93 0.04 -9.46
CA ASN A 180 5.87 -0.27 -10.43
C ASN A 180 6.42 -0.77 -11.78
N ARG A 181 7.71 -0.56 -12.08
CA ARG A 181 8.36 -1.12 -13.29
C ARG A 181 8.63 -2.63 -13.21
N VAL A 182 8.59 -3.22 -12.01
CA VAL A 182 8.76 -4.67 -11.82
C VAL A 182 7.43 -5.37 -11.53
N ILE A 183 6.31 -4.65 -11.59
CA ILE A 183 4.97 -5.19 -11.34
C ILE A 183 4.26 -5.37 -12.69
N PRO A 184 3.92 -6.61 -13.10
CA PRO A 184 3.37 -6.89 -14.44
C PRO A 184 1.99 -6.26 -14.70
N GLY A 185 1.24 -5.92 -13.65
CA GLY A 185 -0.08 -5.31 -13.75
C GLY A 185 -1.13 -6.25 -14.35
N GLY A 186 -2.31 -5.72 -14.70
CA GLY A 186 -3.33 -6.43 -15.47
C GLY A 186 -4.14 -7.50 -14.74
N VAL A 187 -3.80 -7.86 -13.50
CA VAL A 187 -4.53 -8.86 -12.70
C VAL A 187 -5.30 -8.19 -11.56
N MET A 188 -6.61 -8.46 -11.51
CA MET A 188 -7.49 -8.07 -10.40
C MET A 188 -7.91 -9.29 -9.60
N GLU A 189 -8.06 -9.11 -8.30
CA GLU A 189 -8.63 -10.10 -7.41
C GLU A 189 -10.15 -10.23 -7.72
N PRO A 190 -10.64 -11.42 -8.11
CA PRO A 190 -11.97 -11.57 -8.71
C PRO A 190 -13.16 -11.31 -7.76
N VAL A 191 -12.96 -11.41 -6.45
CA VAL A 191 -14.05 -11.18 -5.48
C VAL A 191 -14.18 -9.69 -5.13
N SER A 192 -13.05 -9.02 -4.89
CA SER A 192 -12.96 -7.65 -4.40
C SER A 192 -12.73 -6.60 -5.50
N GLY A 193 -12.25 -7.00 -6.68
CA GLY A 193 -11.84 -6.09 -7.74
C GLY A 193 -10.54 -5.34 -7.46
N GLN A 194 -9.79 -5.72 -6.41
CA GLN A 194 -8.52 -5.08 -6.06
C GLN A 194 -7.42 -5.45 -7.06
N ALA A 195 -6.62 -4.46 -7.49
CA ALA A 195 -5.43 -4.72 -8.29
C ALA A 195 -4.38 -5.48 -7.47
N ILE A 196 -3.80 -6.54 -8.02
CA ILE A 196 -2.74 -7.29 -7.36
C ILE A 196 -1.40 -6.60 -7.64
N MET A 197 -0.96 -5.77 -6.70
CA MET A 197 0.27 -4.98 -6.84
C MET A 197 1.51 -5.62 -6.20
N LEU A 198 1.35 -6.58 -5.29
CA LEU A 198 2.42 -7.16 -4.49
C LEU A 198 2.36 -8.69 -4.54
N ALA A 199 3.29 -9.35 -3.85
CA ALA A 199 3.52 -10.80 -3.85
C ALA A 199 3.88 -11.37 -5.24
N HIS A 200 4.31 -10.51 -6.16
CA HIS A 200 4.90 -10.91 -7.43
C HIS A 200 6.28 -11.53 -7.20
N ARG A 201 6.60 -12.57 -7.96
CA ARG A 201 7.90 -13.24 -7.92
C ARG A 201 8.92 -12.38 -8.67
N VAL A 202 10.02 -12.07 -8.00
CA VAL A 202 11.08 -11.20 -8.51
C VAL A 202 12.44 -11.86 -8.32
N GLU A 203 13.35 -11.58 -9.24
CA GLU A 203 14.76 -11.95 -9.13
C GLU A 203 15.53 -10.77 -8.56
N LEU A 204 16.53 -11.06 -7.72
CA LEU A 204 17.41 -10.07 -7.11
C LEU A 204 18.85 -10.51 -7.32
N ALA A 205 19.65 -9.67 -7.97
CA ALA A 205 21.05 -9.98 -8.27
C ALA A 205 21.95 -8.76 -8.03
N PRO A 206 23.23 -8.94 -7.64
CA PRO A 206 24.19 -7.84 -7.60
C PRO A 206 24.44 -7.27 -9.01
N VAL A 207 24.61 -5.95 -9.09
CA VAL A 207 25.11 -5.29 -10.29
C VAL A 207 26.63 -5.26 -10.18
N GLY A 208 27.32 -5.90 -11.12
CA GLY A 208 28.79 -5.95 -11.18
C GLY A 208 29.45 -4.60 -11.38
#